data_AF-A0A8D8FNR5-F1
#
_entry.id   AF-A0A8D8FNR5-F1
#
_cell.length_a   1.000
_cell.length_b   1.000
_cell.length_c   1.000
_cell.angle_alpha   90.00
_cell.angle_beta   90.00
_cell.angle_gamma   90.00
#
_symmetry.space_group_name_H-M   'P 1'
#
loop_
_entity.id
_entity.type
_entity.pdbx_description
1 polymer ?
#
loop_
_entity_poly.entity_id
_entity_poly.type
_entity_poly.pdbx_seq_one_letter_code
_entity_poly.pdbx_strand_id
1 'polypeptide(L)'
;CHCLPVHRADPGHFWGFVYFRQIKDATLKRGYFQKSLVLLSRLPFVNLFYEICALIAPSFFASGEPTLEAVCDNICHWPSLMAGENLSLHLLGSIYEISIPKQNYKSLAAAEKVNRELATPPGSQTQIIASIHEIDIFKSLQFFLPHIHLLWELVLTGEPIVVTGTSPTD
;
A
#
# COMPACT_ATOMS: atom_id res chain seq x y z
N CYS A 1 1.77 4.36 -22.15
CA CYS A 1 2.16 3.59 -20.93
C CYS A 1 1.31 2.33 -20.86
N HIS A 2 1.90 1.13 -20.91
CA HIS A 2 1.17 -0.17 -20.97
C HIS A 2 0.90 -0.76 -19.57
N CYS A 3 0.36 0.04 -18.65
CA CYS A 3 -0.02 -0.39 -17.31
C CYS A 3 -1.52 -0.74 -17.23
N LEU A 4 -1.86 -1.72 -16.39
CA LEU A 4 -3.26 -2.09 -16.11
C LEU A 4 -4.04 -0.87 -15.63
N PRO A 5 -5.33 -0.71 -15.99
CA PRO A 5 -6.15 0.43 -15.55
C PRO A 5 -6.14 0.64 -14.04
N VAL A 6 -6.18 -0.45 -13.26
CA VAL A 6 -6.15 -0.42 -11.79
C VAL A 6 -4.82 0.09 -11.21
N HIS A 7 -3.75 0.14 -12.01
CA HIS A 7 -2.43 0.64 -11.62
C HIS A 7 -2.17 2.08 -12.09
N ARG A 8 -3.14 2.74 -12.73
CA ARG A 8 -2.98 4.09 -13.25
C ARG A 8 -3.27 5.13 -12.17
N ALA A 9 -2.51 6.21 -12.22
CA ALA A 9 -2.80 7.38 -11.41
C ALA A 9 -4.11 8.05 -11.85
N ASP A 10 -4.91 8.46 -10.88
CA ASP A 10 -6.07 9.30 -11.12
C ASP A 10 -5.64 10.78 -11.13
N PRO A 11 -6.02 11.57 -12.16
CA PRO A 11 -5.62 12.98 -12.25
C PRO A 11 -6.33 13.87 -11.22
N GLY A 12 -7.53 13.50 -10.77
CA GLY A 12 -8.35 14.27 -9.83
C GLY A 12 -8.12 13.92 -8.36
N HIS A 13 -7.55 12.76 -8.06
CA HIS A 13 -7.47 12.23 -6.70
C HIS A 13 -6.06 11.77 -6.29
N PHE A 14 -5.84 11.73 -4.97
CA PHE A 14 -4.68 11.11 -4.35
C PHE A 14 -5.14 9.92 -3.51
N TRP A 15 -4.27 8.92 -3.39
CA TRP A 15 -4.39 7.81 -2.45
C TRP A 15 -3.72 8.18 -1.14
N GLY A 16 -4.42 8.00 -0.03
CA GLY A 16 -3.90 8.22 1.32
C GLY A 16 -3.75 6.90 2.07
N PHE A 17 -2.52 6.52 2.36
CA PHE A 17 -2.19 5.32 3.14
C PHE A 17 -1.87 5.73 4.57
N VAL A 18 -2.68 5.26 5.51
CA VAL A 18 -2.66 5.74 6.90
C VAL A 18 -2.17 4.66 7.84
N TYR A 19 -1.21 5.01 8.69
CA TYR A 19 -0.88 4.26 9.89
C TYR A 19 -1.39 5.03 11.11
N PHE A 20 -2.26 4.40 11.91
CA PHE A 20 -2.83 5.00 13.11
C PHE A 20 -2.30 4.31 14.37
N ARG A 21 -1.76 5.09 15.30
CA ARG A 21 -1.32 4.63 16.62
C ARG A 21 -2.24 5.22 17.68
N GLN A 22 -2.85 4.34 18.47
CA GLN A 22 -3.58 4.70 19.67
C GLN A 22 -2.97 3.97 20.87
N ILE A 23 -2.62 4.73 21.91
CA ILE A 23 -2.10 4.18 23.18
C ILE A 23 -2.97 4.67 24.31
N LYS A 24 -3.35 3.79 25.22
CA LYS A 24 -4.07 4.17 26.44
C LYS A 24 -3.16 5.02 27.32
N ASP A 25 -3.63 6.21 27.65
CA ASP A 25 -2.92 7.15 28.51
C ASP A 25 -3.95 7.86 29.40
N ALA A 26 -4.00 7.45 30.66
CA ALA A 26 -4.93 7.97 31.65
C ALA A 26 -4.63 9.42 32.07
N THR A 27 -3.44 9.95 31.74
CA THR A 27 -3.08 11.34 32.05
C THR A 27 -3.73 12.33 31.08
N LEU A 28 -4.16 11.86 29.91
CA LEU A 28 -4.84 12.66 28.89
C LEU A 28 -6.35 12.67 29.13
N LYS A 29 -7.01 13.81 28.88
CA LYS A 29 -8.46 14.00 29.08
C LYS A 29 -9.33 12.95 28.38
N ARG A 30 -8.89 12.45 27.21
CA ARG A 30 -9.61 11.44 26.42
C ARG A 30 -9.22 10.01 26.76
N GLY A 31 -8.27 9.79 27.68
CA GLY A 31 -7.78 8.47 28.08
C GLY A 31 -6.87 7.78 27.06
N TYR A 32 -6.55 8.45 25.95
CA TYR A 32 -5.71 7.90 24.87
C TYR A 32 -4.83 8.97 24.22
N PHE A 33 -3.60 8.58 23.91
CA PHE A 33 -2.73 9.25 22.97
C PHE A 33 -3.01 8.73 21.56
N GLN A 34 -3.17 9.63 20.60
CA GLN A 34 -3.48 9.32 19.22
C GLN A 34 -2.52 10.05 18.30
N LYS A 35 -1.92 9.33 17.35
CA LYS A 35 -1.02 9.90 16.34
C LYS A 35 -1.13 9.08 15.06
N SER A 36 -1.11 9.76 13.91
CA SER A 36 -1.13 9.11 12.60
C SER A 36 0.04 9.58 11.73
N LEU A 37 0.41 8.71 10.80
CA LEU A 37 1.24 9.04 9.64
C LEU A 37 0.41 8.75 8.40
N VAL A 38 0.46 9.67 7.42
CA VAL A 38 -0.28 9.55 6.17
C VAL A 38 0.70 9.71 5.01
N LEU A 39 0.77 8.69 4.16
CA LEU A 39 1.51 8.74 2.89
C LEU A 39 0.53 9.05 1.77
N LEU A 40 0.79 10.11 1.02
CA LEU A 40 -0.01 10.51 -0.14
C LEU A 40 0.70 10.08 -1.43
N SER A 41 -0.01 9.40 -2.31
CA SER A 41 0.52 8.97 -3.60
C SER A 41 -0.50 9.15 -4.71
N ARG A 42 -0.01 9.43 -5.92
CA ARG A 42 -0.84 9.33 -7.13
C ARG A 42 -1.04 7.89 -7.57
N LEU A 43 -0.15 7.00 -7.15
CA LEU A 43 -0.14 5.59 -7.57
C LEU A 43 -0.98 4.75 -6.61
N PRO A 44 -1.88 3.89 -7.12
CA PRO A 44 -2.76 3.05 -6.30
C PRO A 44 -2.05 1.75 -5.81
N PHE A 45 -0.79 1.80 -5.37
CA PHE A 45 -0.05 0.59 -4.98
C PHE A 45 -0.28 0.24 -3.50
N VAL A 46 -1.47 -0.30 -3.25
CA VAL A 46 -2.02 -0.50 -1.91
C VAL A 46 -1.08 -1.28 -0.99
N ASN A 47 -0.66 -2.47 -1.39
CA ASN A 47 0.19 -3.31 -0.54
C ASN A 47 1.55 -2.67 -0.30
N LEU A 48 2.16 -2.12 -1.35
CA LEU A 48 3.45 -1.45 -1.26
C LEU A 48 3.41 -0.29 -0.26
N PHE A 49 2.44 0.62 -0.39
CA PHE A 49 2.38 1.81 0.45
C PHE A 49 1.90 1.52 1.87
N TYR A 50 1.07 0.49 2.09
CA TYR A 50 0.78 0.04 3.46
C TYR A 50 2.00 -0.56 4.15
N GLU A 51 2.78 -1.41 3.48
CA GLU A 51 4.04 -1.96 4.01
C GLU A 51 5.05 -0.86 4.33
N ILE A 52 5.22 0.10 3.40
CA ILE A 52 6.05 1.28 3.61
C ILE A 52 5.58 2.09 4.83
N CYS A 53 4.27 2.36 4.94
CA CYS A 53 3.71 3.07 6.09
C CYS A 53 3.92 2.32 7.40
N ALA A 54 3.80 0.99 7.38
CA ALA A 54 4.03 0.13 8.55
C ALA A 54 5.50 0.14 9.00
N LEU A 55 6.45 0.41 8.11
CA LEU A 55 7.86 0.61 8.45
C LEU A 55 8.15 2.04 8.94
N ILE A 56 7.68 3.06 8.20
CA ILE A 56 8.00 4.46 8.49
C ILE A 56 7.36 4.90 9.81
N ALA A 57 6.08 4.59 10.04
CA ALA A 57 5.35 5.17 11.15
C ALA A 57 5.92 4.80 12.53
N PRO A 58 6.22 3.52 12.84
CA PRO A 58 6.87 3.18 14.10
C PRO A 58 8.23 3.85 14.27
N SER A 59 9.04 3.90 13.21
CA SER A 59 10.37 4.53 13.22
C SER A 59 10.26 6.04 13.49
N PHE A 60 9.36 6.74 12.80
CA PHE A 60 9.08 8.16 13.03
C PHE A 60 8.55 8.41 14.44
N PHE A 61 7.69 7.55 14.96
CA PHE A 61 7.16 7.72 16.31
C PHE A 61 8.21 7.47 17.41
N ALA A 62 9.30 6.78 17.12
CA ALA A 62 10.40 6.54 18.04
C ALA A 62 11.50 7.61 17.93
N SER A 63 11.89 7.98 16.70
CA SER A 63 13.08 8.80 16.42
C SER A 63 12.77 10.20 15.90
N GLY A 64 11.50 10.50 15.59
CA GLY A 64 11.07 11.83 15.17
C GLY A 64 11.46 12.21 13.74
N GLU A 65 11.53 13.52 13.48
CA GLU A 65 11.70 14.13 12.16
C GLU A 65 12.92 13.65 11.35
N PRO A 66 14.11 13.36 11.93
CA PRO A 66 15.25 12.84 11.16
C PRO A 66 14.93 11.55 10.39
N THR A 67 13.98 10.77 10.89
CA THR A 67 13.48 9.57 10.19
C THR A 67 12.81 9.94 8.87
N LEU A 68 12.00 11.00 8.86
CA LEU A 68 11.28 11.43 7.67
C LEU A 68 12.25 12.00 6.63
N GLU A 69 13.29 12.71 7.05
CA GLU A 69 14.35 13.20 6.16
C GLU A 69 15.06 12.04 5.45
N ALA A 70 15.48 11.01 6.21
CA ALA A 70 16.10 9.82 5.65
C ALA A 70 15.16 9.04 4.71
N VAL A 71 13.87 8.95 5.05
CA VAL A 71 12.85 8.35 4.19
C VAL A 71 12.70 9.11 2.88
N CYS A 72 12.58 10.44 2.94
CA CYS A 72 12.49 11.28 1.74
C CYS A 72 13.71 11.11 0.85
N ASP A 73 14.91 11.12 1.43
CA ASP A 73 16.16 10.89 0.69
C ASP A 73 16.17 9.51 0.00
N ASN A 74 15.79 8.45 0.71
CA ASN A 74 15.68 7.11 0.15
C ASN A 74 14.69 7.05 -1.02
N ILE A 75 13.49 7.63 -0.86
CA ILE A 75 12.43 7.65 -1.89
C ILE A 75 12.87 8.46 -3.13
N CYS A 76 13.58 9.58 -2.95
CA CYS A 76 14.11 10.37 -4.06
C CYS A 76 15.10 9.58 -4.94
N HIS A 77 15.77 8.59 -4.36
CA HIS A 77 16.71 7.70 -5.07
C HIS A 77 16.04 6.44 -5.62
N TRP A 78 14.72 6.26 -5.44
CA TRP A 78 14.04 5.11 -6.01
C TRP A 78 14.03 5.16 -7.54
N PRO A 79 14.12 3.98 -8.19
CA PRO A 79 13.80 3.90 -9.61
C PRO A 79 12.35 4.32 -9.85
N SER A 80 12.07 4.79 -11.07
CA SER A 80 10.70 5.10 -11.46
C SER A 80 9.82 3.85 -11.35
N LEU A 81 8.68 3.96 -10.67
CA LEU A 81 7.75 2.85 -10.42
C LEU A 81 6.94 2.51 -11.69
N MET A 82 7.62 1.95 -12.68
CA MET A 82 7.08 1.63 -13.99
C MET A 82 6.62 0.19 -14.08
N ALA A 83 5.56 -0.05 -14.87
CA ALA A 83 5.09 -1.42 -15.11
C ALA A 83 6.15 -2.25 -15.84
N GLY A 84 6.21 -3.52 -15.49
CA GLY A 84 6.86 -4.69 -16.09
C GLY A 84 8.35 -4.78 -15.91
N GLU A 85 8.85 -4.28 -14.80
CA GLU A 85 10.19 -4.48 -14.30
C GLU A 85 10.10 -4.93 -12.83
N ASN A 86 11.10 -5.69 -12.39
CA ASN A 86 11.29 -5.97 -10.97
C ASN A 86 12.14 -4.85 -10.39
N LEU A 87 11.64 -4.20 -9.35
CA LEU A 87 12.26 -3.04 -8.73
C LEU A 87 12.70 -3.39 -7.31
N SER A 88 13.89 -2.93 -6.94
CA SER A 88 14.42 -3.02 -5.57
C SER A 88 14.38 -1.63 -4.95
N LEU A 89 13.52 -1.43 -3.96
CA LEU A 89 13.32 -0.14 -3.30
C LEU A 89 13.96 -0.18 -1.92
N HIS A 90 14.95 0.68 -1.69
CA HIS A 90 15.63 0.76 -0.39
C HIS A 90 14.90 1.74 0.52
N LEU A 91 14.65 1.34 1.77
CA LEU A 91 13.99 2.20 2.74
C LEU A 91 14.38 1.80 4.17
N LEU A 92 14.97 2.73 4.93
CA LEU A 92 15.31 2.54 6.35
C LEU A 92 16.07 1.22 6.62
N GLY A 93 17.03 0.88 5.74
CA GLY A 93 17.83 -0.34 5.84
C GLY A 93 17.15 -1.64 5.35
N SER A 94 15.89 -1.56 4.94
CA SER A 94 15.13 -2.64 4.30
C SER A 94 15.17 -2.51 2.78
N ILE A 95 15.06 -3.64 2.07
CA ILE A 95 14.98 -3.71 0.61
C ILE A 95 13.64 -4.34 0.26
N TYR A 96 12.80 -3.61 -0.46
CA TYR A 96 11.52 -4.12 -0.98
C TYR A 96 11.69 -4.54 -2.44
N GLU A 97 11.55 -5.83 -2.71
CA GLU A 97 11.51 -6.36 -4.06
C GLU A 97 10.06 -6.42 -4.55
N ILE A 98 9.76 -5.67 -5.59
CA ILE A 98 8.40 -5.58 -6.15
C ILE A 98 8.39 -5.85 -7.65
N SER A 99 7.27 -6.36 -8.15
CA SER A 99 7.01 -6.50 -9.58
C SER A 99 5.68 -5.84 -9.93
N ILE A 100 5.71 -4.91 -10.89
CA ILE A 100 4.50 -4.20 -11.34
C ILE A 100 4.03 -4.86 -12.65
N PRO A 101 2.87 -5.52 -12.73
CA PRO A 101 2.48 -6.22 -13.95
C PRO A 101 2.10 -5.26 -15.10
N LYS A 102 2.44 -5.65 -16.34
CA LYS A 102 2.05 -4.97 -17.59
C LYS A 102 0.72 -5.50 -18.11
N GLN A 103 -0.03 -4.66 -18.84
CA GLN A 103 -1.35 -4.99 -19.40
C GLN A 103 -1.35 -6.20 -20.36
N ASN A 104 -0.20 -6.51 -20.98
CA ASN A 104 -0.05 -7.64 -21.91
C ASN A 104 0.76 -8.80 -21.30
N TYR A 105 0.79 -8.95 -19.97
CA TYR A 105 1.44 -10.09 -19.35
C TYR A 105 0.61 -11.34 -19.67
N LYS A 106 0.99 -12.05 -20.75
CA LYS A 106 0.50 -13.40 -21.00
C LYS A 106 0.84 -14.20 -19.74
N SER A 107 -0.21 -14.72 -19.08
CA SER A 107 -0.09 -15.64 -17.95
C SER A 107 0.60 -16.92 -18.43
N LEU A 108 1.92 -16.90 -18.52
CA LEU A 108 2.79 -18.03 -18.86
C LEU A 108 4.17 -17.79 -18.23
N ALA A 109 4.24 -17.67 -16.90
CA ALA A 109 5.42 -17.97 -16.06
C ALA A 109 5.21 -17.45 -14.62
N ALA A 110 4.16 -17.90 -13.93
CA ALA A 110 4.16 -17.91 -12.47
C ALA A 110 4.73 -19.25 -12.01
N ALA A 111 6.05 -19.43 -12.14
CA ALA A 111 6.88 -20.37 -11.36
C ALA A 111 8.30 -20.50 -11.95
N GLU A 112 8.98 -19.41 -12.31
CA GLU A 112 10.44 -19.45 -12.23
C GLU A 112 10.81 -18.92 -10.86
N LYS A 113 11.09 -19.85 -9.94
CA LYS A 113 11.82 -19.57 -8.70
C LYS A 113 13.14 -18.92 -9.12
N VAL A 114 13.16 -17.60 -9.16
CA VAL A 114 14.39 -16.84 -9.30
C VAL A 114 15.11 -16.98 -7.95
N ASN A 115 15.94 -18.01 -7.84
CA ASN A 115 17.08 -18.03 -6.93
C ASN A 115 18.00 -16.87 -7.35
N ARG A 116 17.68 -15.65 -6.93
CA ARG A 116 18.63 -14.54 -6.93
C ARG A 116 19.13 -14.42 -5.51
N GLU A 117 20.26 -15.06 -5.26
CA GLU A 117 21.22 -14.61 -4.25
C GLU A 117 21.74 -13.23 -4.71
N LEU A 118 20.90 -12.20 -4.57
CA LEU A 118 21.39 -10.83 -4.61
C LEU A 118 22.16 -10.64 -3.32
N ALA A 119 23.44 -10.28 -3.44
CA ALA A 119 24.33 -9.96 -2.33
C ALA A 119 23.68 -8.85 -1.49
N THR A 120 22.93 -9.26 -0.47
CA THR A 120 22.40 -8.37 0.54
C THR A 120 23.60 -7.82 1.31
N PRO A 121 23.67 -6.49 1.51
CA PRO A 121 24.61 -5.95 2.48
C PRO A 121 24.38 -6.66 3.82
N PRO A 122 25.43 -7.04 4.56
CA PRO A 122 25.28 -7.69 5.85
C PRO A 122 24.48 -6.76 6.78
N GLY A 123 23.25 -7.17 7.11
CA GLY A 123 22.31 -6.43 7.98
C GLY A 123 21.00 -5.98 7.34
N SER A 124 20.81 -6.10 6.02
CA SER A 124 19.58 -5.67 5.35
C SER A 124 18.50 -6.77 5.30
N GLN A 125 17.27 -6.45 5.71
CA GLN A 125 16.11 -7.34 5.56
C GLN A 125 15.49 -7.16 4.17
N THR A 126 15.28 -8.25 3.44
CA THR A 126 14.61 -8.23 2.12
C THR A 126 13.15 -8.64 2.26
N GLN A 127 12.24 -7.79 1.78
CA GLN A 127 10.79 -8.01 1.79
C GLN A 127 10.29 -8.17 0.35
N ILE A 128 9.62 -9.28 0.05
CA ILE A 128 9.07 -9.55 -1.28
C ILE A 128 7.58 -9.21 -1.28
N ILE A 129 7.16 -8.28 -2.14
CA ILE A 129 5.75 -7.94 -2.31
C ILE A 129 5.24 -8.60 -3.60
N ALA A 130 4.55 -9.72 -3.44
CA ALA A 130 4.08 -10.56 -4.55
C ALA A 130 3.02 -9.87 -5.43
N SER A 131 2.16 -9.04 -4.83
CA SER A 131 1.21 -8.19 -5.54
C SER A 131 1.28 -6.77 -4.99
N ILE A 132 1.51 -5.79 -5.86
CA ILE A 132 1.52 -4.37 -5.48
C ILE A 132 0.13 -3.79 -5.19
N HIS A 133 -0.92 -4.45 -5.68
CA HIS A 133 -2.30 -4.01 -5.55
C HIS A 133 -3.19 -5.22 -5.26
N GLU A 134 -3.42 -5.50 -3.99
CA GLU A 134 -4.40 -6.49 -3.55
C GLU A 134 -5.24 -5.86 -2.45
N ILE A 135 -6.54 -5.77 -2.69
CA ILE A 135 -7.51 -5.35 -1.69
C ILE A 135 -8.44 -6.54 -1.51
N ASP A 136 -8.47 -7.14 -0.32
CA ASP A 136 -9.43 -8.20 0.00
C ASP A 136 -10.80 -7.59 0.29
N ILE A 137 -11.47 -7.15 -0.77
CA ILE A 137 -12.84 -6.63 -0.71
C ILE A 137 -13.83 -7.77 -0.42
N PHE A 138 -13.47 -9.01 -0.76
CA PHE A 138 -14.35 -10.16 -0.63
C PHE A 138 -14.68 -10.41 0.84
N LYS A 139 -13.69 -10.40 1.73
CA LYS A 139 -13.91 -10.61 3.16
C LYS A 139 -14.95 -9.65 3.76
N SER A 140 -14.90 -8.38 3.37
CA SER A 140 -15.83 -7.36 3.86
C SER A 140 -17.19 -7.42 3.15
N LEU A 141 -17.22 -7.70 1.85
CA LEU A 141 -18.45 -7.63 1.04
C LEU A 141 -19.14 -8.98 0.77
N GLN A 142 -18.61 -10.10 1.25
CA GLN A 142 -19.16 -11.44 0.99
C GLN A 142 -20.65 -11.56 1.34
N PHE A 143 -21.10 -10.90 2.41
CA PHE A 143 -22.50 -10.91 2.84
C PHE A 143 -23.44 -10.21 1.86
N PHE A 144 -22.91 -9.35 0.98
CA PHE A 144 -23.68 -8.64 -0.05
C PHE A 144 -23.70 -9.36 -1.40
N LEU A 145 -23.01 -10.49 -1.55
CA LEU A 145 -23.01 -11.26 -2.81
C LEU A 145 -24.42 -11.61 -3.32
N PRO A 146 -25.40 -12.00 -2.47
CA PRO A 146 -26.77 -12.23 -2.94
C PRO A 146 -27.41 -10.98 -3.58
N HIS A 147 -26.96 -9.79 -3.18
CA HIS A 147 -27.45 -8.49 -3.63
C HIS A 147 -26.53 -7.81 -4.65
N ILE A 148 -25.55 -8.53 -5.22
CA ILE A 148 -24.58 -7.95 -6.18
C ILE A 148 -25.27 -7.31 -7.40
N HIS A 149 -26.41 -7.86 -7.83
CA HIS A 149 -27.21 -7.35 -8.93
C HIS A 149 -27.80 -5.97 -8.62
N LEU A 150 -28.28 -5.76 -7.38
CA LEU A 150 -28.80 -4.47 -6.93
C LEU A 150 -27.68 -3.43 -6.85
N LEU A 151 -26.52 -3.79 -6.29
CA LEU A 151 -25.37 -2.89 -6.27
C LEU A 151 -24.96 -2.46 -7.69
N TRP A 152 -24.98 -3.41 -8.63
CA TRP A 152 -24.69 -3.11 -10.02
C TRP A 152 -25.73 -2.18 -10.66
N GLU A 153 -27.02 -2.39 -10.40
CA GLU A 153 -28.10 -1.52 -10.86
C GLU A 153 -27.94 -0.09 -10.33
N LEU A 154 -27.70 0.07 -9.03
CA LEU A 154 -27.48 1.38 -8.38
C LEU A 154 -26.29 2.12 -9.00
N VAL A 155 -25.20 1.41 -9.30
CA VAL A 155 -24.03 2.00 -9.98
C VAL A 155 -24.39 2.46 -11.40
N LEU A 156 -25.19 1.69 -12.14
CA LEU A 156 -25.59 2.06 -13.51
C LEU A 156 -26.56 3.25 -13.54
N THR A 157 -27.49 3.33 -12.60
CA THR A 157 -28.46 4.43 -12.52
C THR A 157 -27.88 5.68 -11.86
N GLY A 158 -26.69 5.58 -11.26
CA GLY A 158 -26.03 6.70 -10.59
C GLY A 158 -26.68 7.06 -9.26
N GLU A 159 -27.38 6.10 -8.63
CA GLU A 159 -28.01 6.29 -7.32
C GLU A 159 -26.94 6.38 -6.22
N PRO A 160 -27.14 7.24 -5.19
CA PRO A 160 -26.16 7.41 -4.13
C PRO A 160 -26.06 6.16 -3.25
N ILE A 161 -24.83 5.68 -3.05
CA ILE A 161 -24.53 4.52 -2.19
C ILE A 161 -23.76 5.00 -0.96
N VAL A 162 -24.26 4.66 0.23
CA VAL A 162 -23.57 4.89 1.50
C VAL A 162 -23.10 3.56 2.06
N VAL A 163 -21.80 3.45 2.34
CA VAL A 163 -21.18 2.28 3.00
C VAL A 163 -20.85 2.66 4.44
N THR A 164 -21.31 1.85 5.39
CA THR A 164 -21.03 2.03 6.83
C THR A 164 -20.27 0.82 7.37
N GLY A 165 -19.18 1.07 8.10
CA GLY A 165 -18.37 0.04 8.74
C GLY A 165 -18.10 0.36 10.21
N THR A 166 -17.63 -0.63 10.96
CA THR A 166 -17.25 -0.50 12.38
C THR A 166 -15.86 0.11 12.57
N SER A 167 -15.00 0.00 11.56
CA SER A 167 -13.65 0.56 11.52
C SER A 167 -13.34 1.10 10.11
N PRO A 168 -12.48 2.11 9.96
CA PRO A 168 -11.96 2.53 8.65
C PRO A 168 -11.16 1.45 7.91
N THR A 169 -10.75 0.38 8.60
CA THR A 169 -10.02 -0.77 8.04
C THR A 169 -10.91 -1.97 7.72
N ASP A 170 -12.18 -1.93 8.13
CA ASP A 170 -13.16 -3.01 7.89
C ASP A 170 -13.84 -2.85 6.52
#